data_AF-A0A841CG97-F1
#
_entry.id   AF-A0A841CG97-F1
#
_cell.length_a   1.000
_cell.length_b   1.000
_cell.length_c   1.000
_cell.angle_alpha   90.00
_cell.angle_beta   90.00
_cell.angle_gamma   90.00
#
_symmetry.space_group_name_H-M   'P 1'
#
loop_
_entity.id
_entity.type
_entity.pdbx_description
1 polymer ?
#
loop_
_entity_poly.entity_id
_entity_poly.type
_entity_poly.pdbx_seq_one_letter_code
_entity_poly.pdbx_strand_id
1 'polypeptide(L)'
;MGAVQRCFRTKEEMLVFAQEHVNQRGTERARARIAESPEPGSVATVLEQTLVAMLAVDDEDLSDARVWMAFTAQAVVDPTLAAVQRGHYAGLAELLVTLLRAGQQDGRINPEVDATSEADALITLADGLTVQVLLGRHSPDSALAALRRQTAVLWT
;
A
#
# COMPACT_ATOMS: atom_id res chain seq x y z
N MET A 1 5.23 -11.34 34.33
CA MET A 1 5.52 -9.94 33.92
C MET A 1 6.54 -10.01 32.80
N GLY A 2 6.10 -9.69 31.58
CA GLY A 2 6.64 -10.21 30.32
C GLY A 2 7.78 -9.39 29.72
N ALA A 3 8.68 -10.09 29.04
CA ALA A 3 9.90 -9.59 28.40
C ALA A 3 9.70 -8.42 27.40
N VAL A 4 8.47 -8.16 26.96
CA VAL A 4 8.12 -7.10 26.00
C VAL A 4 8.26 -5.69 26.61
N GLN A 5 8.09 -5.53 27.94
CA GLN A 5 8.22 -4.22 28.60
C GLN A 5 9.66 -3.71 28.75
N ARG A 6 10.67 -4.48 28.28
CA ARG A 6 12.09 -4.10 28.39
C ARG A 6 12.65 -3.46 27.12
N CYS A 7 11.91 -3.51 26.01
CA CYS A 7 12.32 -2.92 24.74
C CYS A 7 11.76 -1.50 24.53
N PHE A 8 10.67 -1.13 25.21
CA PHE A 8 9.99 0.15 25.02
C PHE A 8 9.70 0.82 26.37
N ARG A 9 10.00 2.10 26.48
CA ARG A 9 9.80 2.91 27.70
C ARG A 9 8.34 3.30 27.88
N THR A 10 7.55 3.38 26.79
CA THR A 10 6.11 3.67 26.85
C THR A 10 5.29 2.81 25.88
N LYS A 11 3.96 2.76 26.11
CA LYS A 11 3.00 2.12 25.19
C LYS A 11 3.00 2.80 23.81
N GLU A 12 3.15 4.12 23.77
CA GLU A 12 3.22 4.90 22.52
C GLU A 12 4.45 4.49 21.70
N GLU A 13 5.62 4.36 22.33
CA GLU A 13 6.85 3.92 21.66
C GLU A 13 6.70 2.52 21.05
N MET A 14 6.04 1.61 21.79
CA MET A 14 5.73 0.27 21.29
C MET A 14 4.76 0.29 20.09
N LEU A 15 3.74 1.18 20.12
CA LEU A 15 2.77 1.29 19.02
C LEU A 15 3.39 1.91 17.77
N VAL A 16 4.22 2.94 17.93
CA VAL A 16 4.96 3.55 16.81
C VAL A 16 5.87 2.50 16.17
N PHE A 17 6.67 1.79 16.96
CA PHE A 17 7.54 0.73 16.45
C PHE A 17 6.76 -0.37 15.72
N ALA A 18 5.64 -0.81 16.28
CA ALA A 18 4.82 -1.84 15.66
C ALA A 18 4.18 -1.36 14.34
N GLN A 19 3.74 -0.10 14.26
CA GLN A 19 3.22 0.48 13.02
C GLN A 19 4.31 0.59 11.94
N GLU A 20 5.51 1.06 12.30
CA GLU A 20 6.66 1.13 11.39
C GLU A 20 7.02 -0.27 10.86
N HIS A 21 7.01 -1.27 11.73
CA HIS A 21 7.29 -2.66 11.35
C HIS A 21 6.26 -3.21 10.34
N VAL A 22 4.97 -2.91 10.52
CA VAL A 22 3.90 -3.33 9.60
C VAL A 22 4.07 -2.66 8.24
N ASN A 23 4.36 -1.37 8.23
CA ASN A 23 4.61 -0.59 7.01
C ASN A 23 5.85 -1.12 6.24
N GLN A 24 6.91 -1.49 6.97
CA GLN A 24 8.09 -2.09 6.39
C GLN A 24 7.80 -3.46 5.75
N ARG A 25 7.04 -4.32 6.44
CA ARG A 25 6.61 -5.62 5.88
C ARG A 25 5.82 -5.47 4.59
N GLY A 26 4.91 -4.49 4.53
CA GLY A 26 4.19 -4.16 3.29
C GLY A 26 5.13 -3.78 2.14
N THR A 27 6.16 -2.99 2.44
CA THR A 27 7.16 -2.54 1.46
C THR A 27 8.06 -3.69 0.97
N GLU A 28 8.55 -4.53 1.88
CA GLU A 28 9.38 -5.70 1.55
C GLU A 28 8.62 -6.69 0.68
N ARG A 29 7.34 -6.87 0.97
CA ARG A 29 6.44 -7.72 0.19
C ARG A 29 6.20 -7.20 -1.23
N ALA A 30 6.00 -5.88 -1.39
CA ALA A 30 5.93 -5.27 -2.72
C ALA A 30 7.22 -5.54 -3.51
N ARG A 31 8.38 -5.36 -2.88
CA ARG A 31 9.69 -5.63 -3.51
C ARG A 31 9.86 -7.09 -3.91
N ALA A 32 9.44 -8.03 -3.07
CA ALA A 32 9.50 -9.46 -3.38
C ALA A 32 8.64 -9.80 -4.61
N ARG A 33 7.38 -9.33 -4.65
CA ARG A 33 6.49 -9.53 -5.81
C ARG A 33 7.04 -8.93 -7.09
N ILE A 34 7.64 -7.75 -7.01
CA ILE A 34 8.32 -7.14 -8.16
C ILE A 34 9.47 -8.03 -8.63
N ALA A 35 10.33 -8.51 -7.73
CA ALA A 35 11.49 -9.33 -8.09
C ALA A 35 11.10 -10.68 -8.72
N GLU A 36 9.96 -11.26 -8.32
CA GLU A 36 9.45 -12.54 -8.83
C GLU A 36 8.62 -12.40 -10.11
N SER A 37 8.32 -11.16 -10.53
CA SER A 37 7.53 -10.89 -11.72
C SER A 37 8.29 -11.19 -13.03
N PRO A 38 7.59 -11.42 -14.15
CA PRO A 38 8.24 -11.71 -15.44
C PRO A 38 9.14 -10.58 -15.96
N GLU A 39 8.80 -9.33 -15.64
CA GLU A 39 9.51 -8.13 -16.10
C GLU A 39 9.79 -7.17 -14.92
N PRO A 40 10.70 -7.53 -13.99
CA PRO A 40 10.92 -6.78 -12.75
C PRO A 40 11.45 -5.35 -12.97
N GLY A 41 12.02 -5.08 -14.15
CA GLY A 41 12.50 -3.75 -14.55
C GLY A 41 11.47 -2.90 -15.31
N SER A 42 10.30 -3.46 -15.65
CA SER A 42 9.26 -2.73 -16.37
C SER A 42 8.47 -1.85 -15.41
N VAL A 43 8.35 -0.56 -15.72
CA VAL A 43 7.57 0.40 -14.94
C VAL A 43 6.13 -0.08 -14.74
N ALA A 44 5.55 -0.70 -15.77
CA ALA A 44 4.19 -1.22 -15.70
C ALA A 44 4.06 -2.35 -14.68
N THR A 45 5.02 -3.27 -14.69
CA THR A 45 5.09 -4.37 -13.73
C THR A 45 5.32 -3.86 -12.31
N VAL A 46 6.22 -2.90 -12.12
CA VAL A 46 6.47 -2.31 -10.81
C VAL A 46 5.20 -1.64 -10.27
N LEU A 47 4.51 -0.85 -11.09
CA LEU A 47 3.24 -0.22 -10.70
C LEU A 47 2.17 -1.24 -10.34
N GLU A 48 1.93 -2.25 -11.19
CA GLU A 48 0.92 -3.28 -10.92
C GLU A 48 1.25 -4.04 -9.63
N GLN A 49 2.49 -4.51 -9.47
CA GLN A 49 2.87 -5.30 -8.29
C GLN A 49 2.86 -4.47 -7.00
N THR A 50 3.18 -3.17 -7.05
CA THR A 50 3.01 -2.28 -5.90
C THR A 50 1.53 -2.19 -5.50
N LEU A 51 0.63 -1.96 -6.44
CA LEU A 51 -0.81 -1.85 -6.13
C LEU A 51 -1.41 -3.18 -5.64
N VAL A 52 -0.97 -4.31 -6.21
CA VAL A 52 -1.38 -5.65 -5.75
C VAL A 52 -0.89 -5.92 -4.33
N ALA A 53 0.35 -5.55 -4.00
CA ALA A 53 0.89 -5.71 -2.66
C ALA A 53 0.16 -4.87 -1.60
N MET A 54 -0.43 -3.73 -2.00
CA MET A 54 -1.29 -2.91 -1.14
C MET A 54 -2.67 -3.53 -0.90
N LEU A 55 -3.23 -4.22 -1.90
CA LEU A 55 -4.59 -4.78 -1.87
C LEU A 55 -4.75 -5.98 -0.91
N ALA A 56 -3.65 -6.51 -0.39
CA ALA A 56 -3.60 -7.65 0.52
C ALA A 56 -4.45 -8.85 0.05
N VAL A 57 -4.11 -9.37 -1.14
CA VAL A 57 -4.90 -10.39 -1.85
C VAL A 57 -4.63 -11.83 -1.41
N ASP A 58 -3.51 -12.10 -0.74
CA ASP A 58 -3.16 -13.45 -0.28
C ASP A 58 -3.44 -13.65 1.22
N ASP A 59 -3.59 -14.91 1.66
CA ASP A 59 -3.95 -15.24 3.05
C ASP A 59 -2.96 -14.67 4.09
N GLU A 60 -1.67 -14.68 3.77
CA GLU A 60 -0.63 -14.04 4.61
C GLU A 60 -0.80 -12.51 4.65
N ASP A 61 -1.25 -11.92 3.54
CA ASP A 61 -1.51 -10.49 3.45
C ASP A 61 -2.74 -10.07 4.26
N LEU A 62 -3.75 -10.94 4.39
CA LEU A 62 -4.94 -10.65 5.19
C LEU A 62 -4.61 -10.51 6.68
N SER A 63 -3.59 -11.21 7.18
CA SER A 63 -3.12 -11.00 8.57
C SER A 63 -2.52 -9.60 8.72
N ASP A 64 -1.60 -9.23 7.83
CA ASP A 64 -0.95 -7.92 7.84
C ASP A 64 -1.97 -6.79 7.62
N ALA A 65 -2.99 -6.99 6.78
CA ALA A 65 -4.07 -6.04 6.55
C ALA A 65 -4.95 -5.81 7.79
N ARG A 66 -5.22 -6.85 8.60
CA ARG A 66 -5.93 -6.67 9.88
C ARG A 66 -5.12 -5.85 10.86
N VAL A 67 -3.81 -6.07 10.90
CA VAL A 67 -2.91 -5.30 11.75
C VAL A 67 -2.84 -3.85 11.27
N TRP A 68 -2.66 -3.62 9.97
CA TRP A 68 -2.74 -2.28 9.37
C TRP A 68 -4.07 -1.60 9.73
N MET A 69 -5.22 -2.27 9.60
CA MET A 69 -6.52 -1.69 9.92
C MET A 69 -6.63 -1.28 11.40
N ALA A 70 -6.07 -2.08 12.32
CA ALA A 70 -6.03 -1.74 13.74
C ALA A 70 -5.18 -0.50 14.01
N PHE A 71 -4.01 -0.38 13.36
CA PHE A 71 -3.16 0.80 13.48
C PHE A 71 -3.78 2.04 12.83
N THR A 72 -4.43 1.89 11.68
CA THR A 72 -5.17 2.97 11.03
C THR A 72 -6.28 3.49 11.93
N ALA A 73 -7.07 2.62 12.56
CA ALA A 73 -8.10 3.02 13.52
C ALA A 73 -7.51 3.75 14.74
N GLN A 74 -6.35 3.31 15.24
CA GLN A 74 -5.66 3.97 16.35
C GLN A 74 -5.10 5.35 15.93
N ALA A 75 -4.55 5.47 14.74
CA ALA A 75 -3.99 6.71 14.20
C ALA A 75 -5.06 7.83 14.06
N VAL A 76 -6.34 7.48 13.86
CA VAL A 76 -7.43 8.47 13.81
C VAL A 76 -7.58 9.24 15.12
N VAL A 77 -7.21 8.63 16.26
CA VAL A 77 -7.36 9.24 17.60
C VAL A 77 -6.02 9.57 18.27
N ASP A 78 -4.90 9.27 17.62
CA ASP A 78 -3.53 9.50 18.13
C ASP A 78 -2.71 10.30 17.11
N PRO A 79 -2.44 11.60 17.37
CA PRO A 79 -1.70 12.46 16.46
C PRO A 79 -0.27 11.98 16.14
N THR A 80 0.36 11.25 17.04
CA THR A 80 1.71 10.71 16.85
C THR A 80 1.69 9.58 15.84
N LEU A 81 0.75 8.65 15.98
CA LEU A 81 0.57 7.55 15.03
C LEU A 81 0.04 8.06 13.67
N ALA A 82 -0.80 9.11 13.67
CA ALA A 82 -1.21 9.79 12.45
C ALA A 82 -0.03 10.42 11.70
N ALA A 83 0.95 10.99 12.40
CA ALA A 83 2.15 11.54 11.77
C ALA A 83 2.99 10.45 11.09
N VAL A 84 3.17 9.31 11.76
CA VAL A 84 3.87 8.15 11.18
C VAL A 84 3.13 7.65 9.93
N GLN A 85 1.80 7.55 9.97
CA GLN A 85 1.05 7.05 8.82
C GLN A 85 1.08 8.02 7.64
N ARG A 86 0.98 9.33 7.90
CA ARG A 86 1.12 10.35 6.86
C ARG A 86 2.50 10.31 6.20
N GLY A 87 3.56 10.09 6.98
CA GLY A 87 4.91 9.92 6.44
C GLY A 87 5.02 8.70 5.51
N HIS A 88 4.39 7.59 5.87
CA HIS A 88 4.35 6.40 5.02
C HIS A 88 3.59 6.65 3.71
N TYR A 89 2.39 7.25 3.78
CA TYR A 89 1.62 7.60 2.58
C TYR A 89 2.35 8.60 1.69
N ALA A 90 3.06 9.58 2.25
CA ALA A 90 3.83 10.54 1.45
C ALA A 90 4.91 9.83 0.62
N GLY A 91 5.68 8.93 1.23
CA GLY A 91 6.69 8.15 0.49
C GLY A 91 6.07 7.23 -0.57
N LEU A 92 4.90 6.66 -0.29
CA LEU A 92 4.18 5.82 -1.25
C LEU A 92 3.64 6.65 -2.43
N ALA A 93 3.08 7.82 -2.17
CA ALA A 93 2.62 8.74 -3.20
C ALA A 93 3.78 9.20 -4.10
N GLU A 94 4.93 9.55 -3.52
CA GLU A 94 6.15 9.90 -4.27
C GLU A 94 6.62 8.76 -5.19
N LEU A 95 6.58 7.52 -4.71
CA LEU A 95 6.91 6.34 -5.50
C LEU A 95 5.94 6.19 -6.69
N LEU A 96 4.63 6.23 -6.45
CA LEU A 96 3.63 6.07 -7.50
C LEU A 96 3.70 7.21 -8.53
N VAL A 97 3.89 8.46 -8.10
CA VAL A 97 4.12 9.60 -9.00
C VAL A 97 5.32 9.35 -9.91
N THR A 98 6.41 8.82 -9.35
CA THR A 98 7.62 8.50 -10.11
C THR A 98 7.35 7.43 -11.16
N LEU A 99 6.62 6.36 -10.80
CA LEU A 99 6.25 5.29 -11.72
C LEU A 99 5.30 5.77 -12.83
N LEU A 100 4.29 6.56 -12.48
CA LEU A 100 3.33 7.13 -13.44
C LEU A 100 4.06 8.01 -14.47
N ARG A 101 4.94 8.91 -14.02
CA ARG A 101 5.75 9.77 -14.90
C ARG A 101 6.70 8.97 -15.79
N ALA A 102 7.34 7.94 -15.27
CA ALA A 102 8.18 7.06 -16.08
C ALA A 102 7.36 6.32 -17.15
N GLY A 103 6.14 5.86 -16.81
CA GLY A 103 5.23 5.25 -17.77
C GLY A 103 4.77 6.22 -18.86
N GLN A 104 4.60 7.51 -18.53
CA GLN A 104 4.29 8.57 -19.50
C GLN A 104 5.47 8.83 -20.45
N GLN A 105 6.70 8.86 -19.93
CA GLN A 105 7.93 9.04 -20.74
C GLN A 105 8.13 7.89 -21.73
N ASP A 106 7.78 6.67 -21.33
CA ASP A 106 7.85 5.46 -22.17
C ASP A 106 6.62 5.29 -23.09
N GLY A 107 5.66 6.22 -23.06
CA GLY A 107 4.45 6.20 -23.87
C GLY A 107 3.41 5.13 -23.48
N ARG A 108 3.60 4.45 -22.34
CA ARG A 108 2.68 3.39 -21.85
C ARG A 108 1.49 3.97 -21.08
N ILE A 109 1.68 5.10 -20.40
CA ILE A 109 0.62 5.79 -19.65
C ILE A 109 0.20 7.03 -20.41
N ASN A 110 -1.09 7.31 -20.40
CA ASN A 110 -1.64 8.49 -21.05
C ASN A 110 -0.98 9.78 -20.50
N PRO A 111 -0.38 10.63 -21.36
CA PRO A 111 0.33 11.83 -20.93
C PRO A 111 -0.58 12.88 -20.29
N GLU A 112 -1.89 12.82 -20.50
CA GLU A 112 -2.87 13.75 -19.91
C GLU A 112 -3.26 13.38 -18.47
N VAL A 113 -2.81 12.22 -17.96
CA VAL A 113 -3.04 11.84 -16.56
C VAL A 113 -2.21 12.73 -15.64
N ASP A 114 -2.86 13.39 -14.68
CA ASP A 114 -2.17 14.05 -13.58
C ASP A 114 -1.61 13.01 -12.60
N ALA A 115 -0.30 12.75 -12.70
CA ALA A 115 0.38 11.73 -11.92
C ALA A 115 0.21 11.91 -10.40
N THR A 116 0.11 13.15 -9.89
CA THR A 116 -0.04 13.39 -8.45
C THR A 116 -1.45 13.03 -7.99
N SER A 117 -2.48 13.53 -8.67
CA SER A 117 -3.86 13.20 -8.35
C SER A 117 -4.16 11.70 -8.53
N GLU A 118 -3.59 11.08 -9.56
CA GLU A 118 -3.79 9.65 -9.82
C GLU A 118 -3.08 8.77 -8.79
N ALA A 119 -1.87 9.14 -8.33
CA ALA A 119 -1.19 8.42 -7.25
C ALA A 119 -2.05 8.37 -5.98
N ASP A 120 -2.61 9.51 -5.56
CA ASP A 120 -3.49 9.59 -4.40
C ASP A 120 -4.79 8.78 -4.60
N ALA A 121 -5.36 8.81 -5.81
CA ALA A 121 -6.55 8.04 -6.16
C ALA A 121 -6.30 6.53 -6.09
N LEU A 122 -5.15 6.07 -6.60
CA LEU A 122 -4.76 4.66 -6.56
C LEU A 122 -4.52 4.15 -5.13
N ILE A 123 -3.88 4.94 -4.28
CA ILE A 123 -3.71 4.62 -2.85
C ILE A 123 -5.09 4.49 -2.19
N THR A 124 -5.94 5.49 -2.38
CA THR A 124 -7.29 5.51 -1.80
C THR A 124 -8.12 4.31 -2.25
N LEU A 125 -8.03 3.94 -3.53
CA LEU A 125 -8.71 2.78 -4.08
C LEU A 125 -8.21 1.49 -3.46
N ALA A 126 -6.89 1.29 -3.39
CA ALA A 126 -6.29 0.09 -2.83
C ALA A 126 -6.67 -0.08 -1.36
N ASP A 127 -6.56 0.97 -0.55
CA ASP A 127 -6.95 0.93 0.87
C ASP A 127 -8.45 0.65 1.03
N GLY A 128 -9.28 1.32 0.24
CA GLY A 128 -10.73 1.10 0.26
C GLY A 128 -11.09 -0.35 -0.07
N LEU A 129 -10.48 -0.91 -1.11
CA LEU A 129 -10.68 -2.31 -1.50
C LEU A 129 -10.20 -3.27 -0.41
N THR A 130 -9.03 -3.03 0.20
CA THR A 130 -8.50 -3.82 1.33
C THR A 130 -9.51 -3.85 2.48
N VAL A 131 -10.08 -2.69 2.85
CA VAL A 131 -11.14 -2.63 3.87
C VAL A 131 -12.36 -3.46 3.47
N GLN A 132 -12.83 -3.37 2.23
CA GLN A 132 -13.99 -4.15 1.78
C GLN A 132 -13.73 -5.66 1.73
N VAL A 133 -12.49 -6.08 1.47
CA VAL A 133 -12.08 -7.49 1.57
C VAL A 133 -12.11 -7.94 3.03
N LEU A 134 -11.57 -7.15 3.96
CA LEU A 134 -11.61 -7.46 5.39
C LEU A 134 -13.06 -7.55 5.94
N LEU A 135 -13.98 -6.77 5.37
CA LEU A 135 -15.41 -6.81 5.71
C LEU A 135 -16.18 -7.93 5.00
N GLY A 136 -15.55 -8.68 4.10
CA GLY A 136 -16.19 -9.75 3.32
C GLY A 136 -17.17 -9.26 2.25
N ARG A 137 -17.20 -7.96 1.94
CA ARG A 137 -17.98 -7.40 0.83
C ARG A 137 -17.35 -7.76 -0.53
N HIS A 138 -16.02 -7.82 -0.56
CA HIS A 138 -15.24 -8.25 -1.72
C HIS A 138 -14.44 -9.52 -1.39
N SER A 139 -14.33 -10.44 -2.35
CA SER A 139 -13.25 -11.44 -2.33
C SER A 139 -11.94 -10.82 -2.83
N PRO A 140 -10.77 -11.38 -2.50
CA PRO A 140 -9.48 -10.95 -3.06
C PRO A 140 -9.50 -10.85 -4.60
N ASP A 141 -10.04 -11.86 -5.28
CA ASP A 141 -10.17 -11.88 -6.74
C ASP A 141 -11.02 -10.71 -7.26
N SER A 142 -12.15 -10.44 -6.60
CA SER A 142 -13.05 -9.36 -7.02
C SER A 142 -12.46 -7.98 -6.80
N ALA A 143 -11.65 -7.81 -5.75
CA ALA A 143 -10.92 -6.59 -5.46
C ALA A 143 -9.80 -6.40 -6.49
N LEU A 144 -9.03 -7.46 -6.80
CA LEU A 144 -7.98 -7.40 -7.82
C LEU A 144 -8.55 -7.07 -9.19
N ALA A 145 -9.69 -7.66 -9.55
CA ALA A 145 -10.40 -7.33 -10.77
C ALA A 145 -10.90 -5.87 -10.78
N ALA A 146 -11.32 -5.32 -9.64
CA ALA A 146 -11.71 -3.91 -9.53
C ALA A 146 -10.53 -2.96 -9.69
N LEU A 147 -9.40 -3.25 -9.03
CA LEU A 147 -8.15 -2.50 -9.18
C LEU A 147 -7.69 -2.50 -10.64
N ARG A 148 -7.63 -3.67 -11.29
CA ARG A 148 -7.23 -3.80 -12.70
C ARG A 148 -8.15 -3.04 -13.65
N ARG A 149 -9.46 -3.06 -13.42
CA ARG A 149 -10.40 -2.27 -14.23
C ARG A 149 -10.13 -0.77 -14.10
N GLN A 150 -9.82 -0.29 -12.90
CA GLN A 150 -9.54 1.12 -12.69
C GLN A 150 -8.18 1.52 -13.29
N THR A 151 -7.15 0.69 -13.17
CA THR A 151 -5.84 0.99 -13.76
C THR A 151 -5.83 0.84 -15.28
N ALA A 152 -6.74 0.04 -15.85
CA ALA A 152 -6.85 -0.14 -17.30
C ALA A 152 -7.00 1.19 -18.07
N VAL A 153 -7.65 2.19 -17.48
CA VAL A 153 -7.90 3.50 -18.13
C VAL A 153 -6.66 4.40 -18.17
N LEU A 154 -5.60 4.04 -17.45
CA LEU A 154 -4.35 4.81 -17.41
C LEU A 154 -3.43 4.48 -18.57
N TRP A 155 -3.56 3.28 -19.13
CA TRP A 155 -2.71 2.81 -20.21
C TRP A 155 -3.16 3.37 -21.56
N THR A 156 -2.19 3.64 -22.44
CA THR A 156 -2.38 4.04 -23.85
C THR A 156 -2.51 2.81 -24.74
#